data_AF-A0A0B1S529-F1
#
_entry.id   AF-A0A0B1S529-F1
#
_cell.length_a   1.000
_cell.length_b   1.000
_cell.length_c   1.000
_cell.angle_alpha   90.00
_cell.angle_beta   90.00
_cell.angle_gamma   90.00
#
_symmetry.space_group_name_H-M   'P 1'
#
loop_
_entity.id
_entity.type
_entity.pdbx_description
1 polymer ?
#
loop_
_entity_poly.entity_id
_entity_poly.type
_entity_poly.pdbx_seq_one_letter_code
_entity_poly.pdbx_strand_id
1 'polypeptide(L)'
;MNNVTFGDESMGYYETIAGGAGAGEGFDGRSGVHTHMTNTRITDPEVLESRYPVILREFRLRENSGGAGKWRGGDGVVRSLQFRRPLSLSLLTERRVFSPYGLHGGAHGARGMNLLKRKSRTMNLGGKITLPIETGDVLEIQTPGGGGFGTRQSDK
;
A
#
# COMPACT_ATOMS: atom_id res chain seq x y z
N MET A 1 -6.25 -6.08 -0.93
CA MET A 1 -5.05 -6.93 -1.10
C MET A 1 -3.95 -6.08 -1.72
N ASN A 2 -2.71 -6.18 -1.23
CA ASN A 2 -1.54 -5.45 -1.76
C ASN A 2 -0.35 -6.41 -1.82
N ASN A 3 -0.27 -7.24 -2.85
CA ASN A 3 0.82 -8.20 -3.01
C ASN A 3 1.86 -7.63 -3.96
N VAL A 4 3.11 -7.71 -3.55
CA VAL A 4 4.29 -7.35 -4.34
C VAL A 4 5.17 -8.57 -4.42
N THR A 5 5.53 -8.95 -5.64
CA THR A 5 6.49 -10.03 -5.87
C THR A 5 7.56 -9.56 -6.83
N PHE A 6 8.79 -9.98 -6.57
CA PHE A 6 9.85 -9.80 -7.55
C PHE A 6 10.85 -10.93 -7.45
N GLY A 7 11.56 -11.17 -8.55
CA GLY A 7 12.53 -12.24 -8.59
C GLY A 7 13.07 -12.51 -9.98
N ASP A 8 13.82 -13.59 -10.05
CA ASP A 8 14.36 -14.21 -11.24
C ASP A 8 14.53 -15.72 -11.01
N GLU A 9 15.32 -16.39 -11.85
CA GLU A 9 15.57 -17.84 -11.74
C GLU A 9 16.28 -18.25 -10.44
N SER A 10 17.00 -17.32 -9.80
CA SER A 10 17.79 -17.60 -8.60
C SER A 10 17.05 -17.30 -7.29
N MET A 11 16.04 -16.42 -7.32
CA MET A 11 15.34 -15.99 -6.10
C MET A 11 13.92 -15.48 -6.35
N GLY A 12 13.05 -15.69 -5.35
CA GLY A 12 11.71 -15.10 -5.29
C GLY A 12 11.48 -14.36 -3.97
N TYR A 13 10.90 -13.17 -4.06
CA TYR A 13 10.36 -12.41 -2.93
C TYR A 13 8.85 -12.26 -3.09
N TYR A 14 8.13 -12.43 -1.99
CA TYR A 14 6.69 -12.20 -1.91
C TYR A 14 6.37 -11.44 -0.63
N GLU A 15 5.65 -10.33 -0.76
CA GLU A 15 5.19 -9.56 0.38
C GLU A 15 3.73 -9.13 0.26
N THR A 16 3.02 -9.23 1.38
CA THR A 16 1.73 -8.61 1.60
C THR A 16 1.94 -7.29 2.35
N ILE A 17 1.52 -6.18 1.76
CA ILE A 17 1.68 -4.85 2.37
C ILE A 17 0.41 -4.47 3.12
N ALA A 18 0.59 -3.99 4.36
CA ALA A 18 -0.47 -3.50 5.23
C ALA A 18 -1.26 -2.32 4.61
N GLY A 19 -2.42 -1.98 5.17
CA GLY A 19 -3.23 -0.85 4.71
C GLY A 19 -4.12 -0.28 5.80
N GLY A 20 -5.08 0.56 5.41
CA GLY A 20 -6.07 1.12 6.33
C GLY A 20 -7.27 0.18 6.51
N ALA A 21 -7.67 -0.06 7.76
CA ALA A 21 -8.93 -0.73 8.06
C ALA A 21 -10.12 0.23 7.98
N GLY A 22 -11.29 -0.27 7.56
CA GLY A 22 -12.52 0.51 7.60
C GLY A 22 -12.94 0.81 9.04
N ALA A 23 -13.58 1.96 9.24
CA ALA A 23 -14.22 2.31 10.50
C ALA A 23 -15.61 1.65 10.62
N GLY A 24 -16.13 1.59 11.83
CA GLY A 24 -17.47 1.09 12.12
C GLY A 24 -18.14 1.87 13.23
N GLU A 25 -19.37 1.48 13.57
CA GLU A 25 -20.07 2.09 14.69
C GLU A 25 -19.33 1.83 16.00
N GLY A 26 -18.84 2.89 16.64
CA GLY A 26 -18.14 2.82 17.92
C GLY A 26 -16.62 2.75 17.81
N PHE A 27 -16.03 2.69 16.60
CA PHE A 27 -14.58 2.56 16.46
C PHE A 27 -14.01 3.16 15.16
N ASP A 28 -12.86 3.83 15.29
CA ASP A 28 -12.02 4.21 14.17
C ASP A 28 -11.36 2.99 13.52
N GLY A 29 -11.13 3.07 12.22
CA GLY A 29 -10.33 2.10 11.49
C GLY A 29 -8.85 2.18 11.90
N ARG A 30 -8.23 1.02 12.10
CA ARG A 30 -6.80 0.95 12.42
C ARG A 30 -5.93 1.22 11.19
N SER A 31 -4.93 2.09 11.33
CA SER A 31 -3.95 2.41 10.29
C SER A 31 -2.84 1.36 10.19
N GLY A 32 -2.34 1.13 8.98
CA GLY A 32 -1.14 0.34 8.72
C GLY A 32 -1.19 -1.11 9.20
N VAL A 33 -2.36 -1.76 9.11
CA VAL A 33 -2.55 -3.16 9.51
C VAL A 33 -2.97 -4.04 8.35
N HIS A 34 -2.67 -5.33 8.45
CA HIS A 34 -3.22 -6.34 7.54
C HIS A 34 -4.67 -6.62 7.91
N THR A 35 -5.60 -6.35 6.99
CA THR A 35 -7.05 -6.55 7.22
C THR A 35 -7.62 -7.74 6.46
N HIS A 36 -6.97 -8.16 5.37
CA HIS A 36 -7.46 -9.24 4.50
C HIS A 36 -6.45 -10.39 4.32
N MET A 37 -5.23 -10.22 4.82
CA MET A 37 -4.14 -11.21 4.79
C MET A 37 -3.41 -11.18 6.14
N THR A 38 -4.14 -11.56 7.18
CA THR A 38 -3.76 -11.39 8.61
C THR A 38 -2.78 -12.44 9.12
N ASN A 39 -2.47 -13.48 8.33
CA ASN A 39 -1.55 -14.56 8.69
C ASN A 39 -0.09 -14.27 8.34
N THR A 40 0.21 -13.07 7.84
CA THR A 40 1.55 -12.65 7.42
C THR A 40 2.00 -11.44 8.22
N ARG A 41 3.31 -11.34 8.49
CA ARG A 41 3.95 -10.16 9.07
C ARG A 41 4.83 -9.50 8.01
N ILE A 42 5.10 -8.22 8.23
CA ILE A 42 6.12 -7.52 7.46
C ILE A 42 7.49 -8.16 7.69
N THR A 43 8.32 -8.19 6.65
CA THR A 43 9.72 -8.57 6.77
C THR A 43 10.50 -7.40 7.34
N ASP A 44 11.35 -7.67 8.34
CA ASP A 44 12.24 -6.67 8.92
C ASP A 44 13.13 -6.02 7.85
N PRO A 45 13.32 -4.69 7.86
CA PRO A 45 14.13 -4.00 6.85
C PRO A 45 15.54 -4.58 6.68
N GLU A 46 16.23 -4.90 7.77
CA GLU A 46 17.59 -5.43 7.72
C GLU A 46 17.65 -6.82 7.07
N VAL A 47 16.64 -7.66 7.33
CA VAL A 47 16.50 -8.99 6.70
C VAL A 47 16.16 -8.86 5.23
N LEU A 48 15.28 -7.91 4.87
CA LEU A 48 14.94 -7.63 3.48
C LEU A 48 16.18 -7.20 2.69
N GLU A 49 16.92 -6.21 3.17
CA GLU A 49 18.05 -5.61 2.45
C GLU A 49 19.29 -6.51 2.40
N SER A 50 19.45 -7.41 3.37
CA SER A 50 20.53 -8.40 3.38
C SER A 50 20.27 -9.56 2.40
N ARG A 51 19.02 -10.02 2.29
CA ARG A 51 18.66 -11.19 1.48
C ARG A 51 18.30 -10.85 0.04
N TYR A 52 17.83 -9.64 -0.20
CA TYR A 52 17.27 -9.26 -1.49
C TYR A 52 18.00 -8.05 -2.09
N PRO A 53 18.09 -7.95 -3.43
CA PRO A 53 18.80 -6.86 -4.10
C PRO A 53 17.96 -5.58 -4.13
N VAL A 54 17.42 -5.16 -2.98
CA VAL A 54 16.62 -3.95 -2.81
C VAL A 54 17.09 -3.14 -1.61
N ILE A 55 16.72 -1.86 -1.57
CA ILE A 55 16.86 -0.96 -0.42
C ILE A 55 15.47 -0.43 -0.09
N LEU A 56 15.05 -0.52 1.17
CA LEU A 56 13.83 0.10 1.66
C LEU A 56 14.09 1.58 1.89
N ARG A 57 13.69 2.41 0.92
CA ARG A 57 13.81 3.88 1.02
C ARG A 57 12.79 4.48 2.00
N GLU A 58 11.64 3.82 2.04
CA GLU A 58 10.31 4.30 2.37
C GLU A 58 9.50 3.34 3.23
N PHE A 59 9.24 3.58 4.52
CA PHE A 59 8.14 2.91 5.17
C PHE A 59 7.46 3.75 6.26
N ARG A 60 6.28 4.30 5.95
CA ARG A 60 5.51 5.15 6.87
C ARG A 60 4.01 4.96 6.68
N LEU A 61 3.23 5.48 7.63
CA LEU A 61 1.78 5.68 7.41
C LEU A 61 1.55 6.67 6.26
N ARG A 62 0.52 6.42 5.47
CA ARG A 62 0.05 7.32 4.43
C ARG A 62 -0.99 8.24 5.03
N GLU A 63 -0.53 9.32 5.64
CA GLU A 63 -1.37 10.27 6.37
C GLU A 63 -2.57 10.74 5.54
N ASN A 64 -3.72 10.86 6.20
CA ASN A 64 -4.96 11.37 5.62
C ASN A 64 -5.49 10.56 4.41
N SER A 65 -5.12 9.29 4.32
CA SER A 65 -5.67 8.37 3.33
C SER A 65 -6.94 7.66 3.80
N GLY A 66 -7.19 7.60 5.10
CA GLY A 66 -8.43 7.13 5.67
C GLY A 66 -9.60 8.09 5.41
N GLY A 67 -10.76 7.52 5.10
CA GLY A 67 -11.99 8.26 4.87
C GLY A 67 -12.47 8.96 6.15
N ALA A 68 -12.86 10.22 6.03
CA ALA A 68 -13.46 10.98 7.13
C ALA A 68 -14.83 10.41 7.54
N GLY A 69 -15.22 10.62 8.79
CA GLY A 69 -16.54 10.25 9.30
C GLY A 69 -16.67 10.68 10.77
N LYS A 70 -17.77 10.29 11.43
CA LYS A 70 -17.82 10.28 12.89
C LYS A 70 -16.73 9.38 13.45
N TRP A 71 -16.51 8.24 12.79
CA TRP A 71 -15.37 7.37 12.99
C TRP A 71 -14.52 7.37 11.72
N ARG A 72 -13.23 7.64 11.87
CA ARG A 72 -12.28 7.81 10.75
C ARG A 72 -11.77 6.45 10.29
N GLY A 73 -11.72 6.23 8.98
CA GLY A 73 -11.04 5.07 8.41
C GLY A 73 -9.53 5.10 8.71
N GLY A 74 -8.91 3.94 8.80
CA GLY A 74 -7.47 3.84 9.03
C GLY A 74 -6.67 4.35 7.83
N ASP A 75 -5.50 4.90 8.10
CA ASP A 75 -4.56 5.29 7.05
C ASP A 75 -3.83 4.06 6.48
N GLY A 76 -3.59 4.08 5.17
CA GLY A 76 -2.71 3.12 4.50
C GLY A 76 -1.25 3.33 4.86
N VAL A 77 -0.35 2.77 4.06
CA VAL A 77 1.10 2.94 4.18
C VAL A 77 1.72 3.34 2.85
N VAL A 78 2.87 4.01 2.94
CA VAL A 78 3.79 4.19 1.83
C VAL A 78 4.94 3.23 2.04
N ARG A 79 5.19 2.36 1.07
CA ARG A 79 6.33 1.42 1.07
C ARG A 79 7.13 1.59 -0.22
N SER A 80 8.40 1.97 -0.12
CA SER A 80 9.23 2.33 -1.28
C SER A 80 10.50 1.50 -1.34
N LEU A 81 10.66 0.74 -2.42
CA LEU A 81 11.77 -0.18 -2.66
C LEU A 81 12.59 0.28 -3.85
N GLN A 82 13.88 0.55 -3.65
CA GLN A 82 14.82 0.77 -4.75
C GLN A 82 15.49 -0.54 -5.14
N PHE A 83 15.46 -0.88 -6.42
CA PHE A 83 16.08 -2.09 -6.95
C PHE A 83 17.57 -1.86 -7.23
N ARG A 84 18.42 -2.84 -6.87
CA ARG A 84 19.88 -2.81 -7.04
C ARG A 84 20.38 -3.63 -8.23
N ARG A 85 19.50 -4.41 -8.86
CA ARG A 85 19.78 -5.17 -10.09
C ARG A 85 18.50 -5.38 -10.90
N PRO A 86 18.60 -5.75 -12.19
CA PRO A 86 17.42 -6.07 -12.98
C PRO A 86 16.68 -7.30 -12.45
N LEU A 87 15.34 -7.23 -12.38
CA LEU A 87 14.46 -8.29 -11.89
C LEU A 87 13.13 -8.29 -12.65
N SER A 88 12.34 -9.37 -12.51
CA SER A 88 10.92 -9.36 -12.86
C SER A 88 10.11 -8.88 -11.67
N LEU A 89 9.27 -7.86 -11.85
CA LEU A 89 8.34 -7.35 -10.84
C LEU A 89 6.91 -7.75 -11.23
N SER A 90 6.14 -8.31 -10.29
CA SER A 90 4.70 -8.50 -10.43
C SER A 90 3.93 -7.89 -9.27
N LEU A 91 2.82 -7.24 -9.59
CA LEU A 91 1.93 -6.60 -8.65
C LEU A 91 0.55 -7.24 -8.75
N LEU A 92 0.00 -7.63 -7.60
CA LEU A 92 -1.39 -8.02 -7.44
C LEU A 92 -2.01 -7.19 -6.32
N THR A 93 -2.55 -6.04 -6.72
CA THR A 93 -3.02 -5.00 -5.82
C THR A 93 -4.43 -4.56 -6.18
N GLU A 94 -5.25 -4.37 -5.15
CA GLU A 94 -6.66 -4.02 -5.29
C GLU A 94 -6.91 -2.56 -4.84
N ARG A 95 -8.13 -2.05 -5.09
CA ARG A 95 -8.53 -0.67 -4.73
C ARG A 95 -7.66 0.42 -5.37
N ARG A 96 -7.24 0.18 -6.62
CA ARG A 96 -6.54 1.16 -7.49
C ARG A 96 -7.50 1.97 -8.37
N VAL A 97 -8.61 1.35 -8.78
CA VAL A 97 -9.67 1.99 -9.58
C VAL A 97 -10.81 2.48 -8.68
N PHE A 98 -11.32 1.59 -7.82
CA PHE A 98 -12.41 1.90 -6.89
C PHE A 98 -11.88 2.19 -5.48
N SER A 99 -12.41 3.25 -4.87
CA SER A 99 -12.11 3.61 -3.50
C SER A 99 -12.70 2.59 -2.50
N PRO A 100 -12.06 2.37 -1.35
CA PRO A 100 -12.71 1.80 -0.17
C PRO A 100 -13.90 2.69 0.22
N TYR A 101 -15.11 2.14 0.16
CA TYR A 101 -16.32 2.93 0.41
C TYR A 101 -16.44 3.27 1.90
N GLY A 102 -17.07 4.40 2.18
CA GLY A 102 -17.48 4.77 3.53
C GLY A 102 -18.92 4.32 3.77
N LEU A 103 -19.34 4.30 5.03
CA LEU A 103 -20.64 3.81 5.45
C LEU A 103 -21.42 4.86 6.25
N HIS A 104 -22.75 4.84 6.12
CA HIS A 104 -23.68 5.72 6.85
C HIS A 104 -23.30 7.23 6.82
N GLY A 105 -22.89 7.74 5.65
CA GLY A 105 -22.47 9.14 5.48
C GLY A 105 -20.97 9.38 5.70
N GLY A 106 -20.21 8.35 6.05
CA GLY A 106 -18.75 8.40 6.05
C GLY A 106 -18.16 8.52 4.64
N ALA A 107 -17.07 9.27 4.52
CA ALA A 107 -16.35 9.47 3.27
C ALA A 107 -15.54 8.23 2.88
N HIS A 108 -15.27 8.11 1.58
CA HIS A 108 -14.44 7.05 1.04
C HIS A 108 -12.97 7.21 1.45
N GLY A 109 -12.30 6.08 1.66
CA GLY A 109 -10.85 6.06 1.79
C GLY A 109 -10.18 6.38 0.44
N ALA A 110 -8.96 6.91 0.50
CA ALA A 110 -8.17 7.15 -0.68
C ALA A 110 -7.77 5.82 -1.36
N ARG A 111 -7.80 5.82 -2.70
CA ARG A 111 -7.31 4.71 -3.53
C ARG A 111 -5.82 4.50 -3.31
N GLY A 112 -5.39 3.25 -3.50
CA GLY A 112 -3.97 2.95 -3.57
C GLY A 112 -3.37 3.41 -4.90
N MET A 113 -2.04 3.53 -4.95
CA MET A 113 -1.26 3.85 -6.14
C MET A 113 -0.01 2.96 -6.20
N ASN A 114 0.41 2.62 -7.41
CA ASN A 114 1.64 1.87 -7.64
C ASN A 114 2.56 2.74 -8.48
N LEU A 115 3.47 3.48 -7.85
CA LEU A 115 4.31 4.45 -8.53
C LEU A 115 5.67 3.81 -8.85
N LEU A 116 5.97 3.65 -10.13
CA LEU A 116 7.30 3.28 -10.59
C LEU A 116 8.06 4.53 -11.01
N LYS A 117 9.08 4.89 -10.23
CA LYS A 117 9.98 6.02 -10.50
C LYS A 117 11.22 5.51 -11.21
N ARG A 118 11.44 6.00 -12.42
CA ARG A 118 12.67 5.84 -13.22
C ARG A 118 13.36 7.19 -13.34
N LYS A 119 14.64 7.20 -13.73
CA LYS A 119 15.51 8.40 -13.80
C LYS A 119 14.83 9.70 -14.27
N SER A 120 13.94 9.64 -15.26
CA SER A 120 13.26 10.80 -15.84
C SER A 120 11.72 10.76 -15.80
N ARG A 121 11.11 9.71 -15.24
CA ARG A 121 9.64 9.56 -15.27
C ARG A 121 9.09 8.80 -14.07
N THR A 122 7.91 9.20 -13.63
CA THR A 122 7.09 8.43 -12.68
C THR A 122 5.86 7.91 -13.39
N MET A 123 5.59 6.61 -13.28
CA MET A 123 4.43 5.96 -13.89
C MET A 123 3.53 5.38 -12.79
N ASN A 124 2.23 5.66 -12.85
CA ASN A 124 1.26 4.95 -12.02
C ASN A 124 0.85 3.64 -12.73
N LEU A 125 1.35 2.53 -12.20
CA LEU A 125 1.09 1.20 -12.72
C LEU A 125 -0.33 0.73 -12.36
N GLY A 126 -0.87 -0.16 -13.20
CA GLY A 126 -2.15 -0.82 -12.93
C GLY A 126 -2.13 -1.68 -11.66
N GLY A 127 -3.31 -2.10 -11.23
CA GLY A 127 -3.45 -2.96 -10.05
C GLY A 127 -2.89 -4.37 -10.23
N LYS A 128 -2.88 -4.86 -11.48
CA LYS A 128 -2.39 -6.18 -11.87
C LYS A 128 -1.43 -5.99 -13.05
N ILE A 129 -0.15 -6.27 -12.86
CA ILE A 129 0.86 -6.10 -13.91
C ILE A 129 2.11 -6.91 -13.58
N THR A 130 2.78 -7.38 -14.63
CA THR A 130 4.16 -7.90 -14.55
C THR A 130 5.01 -7.13 -15.55
N LEU A 131 6.20 -6.70 -15.12
CA LEU A 131 7.14 -5.98 -15.99
C LEU A 131 8.59 -6.16 -15.52
N PRO A 132 9.58 -5.97 -16.40
CA PRO A 132 10.98 -5.90 -15.99
C PRO A 132 11.25 -4.59 -15.23
N ILE A 133 12.03 -4.69 -14.16
CA ILE A 133 12.56 -3.56 -13.40
C ILE A 133 14.07 -3.45 -13.64
N GLU A 134 14.57 -2.22 -13.71
CA GLU A 134 16.00 -1.94 -13.94
C GLU A 134 16.72 -1.55 -12.65
N THR A 135 18.04 -1.61 -12.66
CA THR A 135 18.87 -1.10 -11.55
C THR A 135 18.60 0.39 -11.30
N GLY A 136 18.31 0.73 -10.05
CA GLY A 136 18.04 2.10 -9.61
C GLY A 136 16.58 2.52 -9.72
N ASP A 137 15.71 1.73 -10.37
CA ASP A 137 14.27 1.97 -10.36
C ASP A 137 13.73 1.89 -8.92
N VAL A 138 12.72 2.71 -8.62
CA VAL A 138 12.06 2.73 -7.31
C VAL A 138 10.59 2.42 -7.47
N LEU A 139 10.13 1.34 -6.84
CA LEU A 139 8.72 1.03 -6.69
C LEU A 139 8.21 1.61 -5.38
N GLU A 140 7.33 2.60 -5.45
CA GLU A 140 6.58 3.11 -4.31
C GLU A 140 5.14 2.61 -4.37
N ILE A 141 4.77 1.81 -3.37
CA ILE A 141 3.40 1.36 -3.16
C ILE A 141 2.76 2.26 -2.12
N GLN A 142 1.71 2.95 -2.53
CA GLN A 142 0.78 3.63 -1.64
C GLN A 142 -0.44 2.74 -1.46
N THR A 143 -0.59 2.12 -0.29
CA THR A 143 -1.75 1.26 -0.04
C THR A 143 -3.01 2.09 0.23
N PRO A 144 -4.21 1.55 -0.06
CA PRO A 144 -5.45 2.25 0.21
C PRO A 144 -5.65 2.49 1.71
N GLY A 145 -6.35 3.57 2.04
CA GLY A 145 -6.90 3.78 3.38
C GLY A 145 -8.16 2.96 3.61
N GLY A 146 -8.76 3.09 4.79
CA GLY A 146 -10.09 2.56 5.10
C GLY A 146 -11.20 3.56 4.83
N GLY A 147 -12.42 3.09 4.61
CA GLY A 147 -13.60 3.98 4.58
C GLY A 147 -13.96 4.49 5.96
N GLY A 148 -14.46 5.73 6.04
CA GLY A 148 -15.01 6.30 7.27
C GLY A 148 -16.44 5.82 7.54
N PHE A 149 -16.91 6.04 8.76
CA PHE A 149 -18.26 5.68 9.20
C PHE A 149 -18.98 6.87 9.84
N GLY A 150 -20.23 7.09 9.47
CA GLY A 150 -21.08 8.14 10.05
C GLY A 150 -20.75 9.53 9.52
N THR A 151 -21.75 10.41 9.49
CA THR A 151 -21.55 11.83 9.15
C THR A 151 -20.73 12.53 10.24
N ARG A 152 -19.66 13.22 9.85
CA ARG A 152 -18.92 14.11 10.75
C ARG A 152 -19.82 15.29 11.10
N GLN A 153 -20.13 15.50 12.38
CA GLN A 153 -20.78 16.75 12.79
C GLN A 153 -19.80 17.88 12.53
N SER A 154 -20.18 18.85 11.71
CA SER A 154 -19.42 20.09 11.57
C SER A 154 -19.60 20.89 12.85
N ASP A 155 -18.50 21.17 13.55
CA ASP A 155 -18.51 22.19 14.61
C ASP A 155 -18.95 23.51 13.96
N LYS A 156 -20.05 24.06 14.46
CA LYS A 156 -20.59 25.36 14.05
C LYS A 156 -19.72 26.49 14.56
#